data_AF-A0A2T0TKL5-F1
#
_entry.id   AF-A0A2T0TKL5-F1
#
_cell.length_a   1.000
_cell.length_b   1.000
_cell.length_c   1.000
_cell.angle_alpha   90.00
_cell.angle_beta   90.00
_cell.angle_gamma   90.00
#
_symmetry.space_group_name_H-M   'P 1'
#
loop_
_entity.id
_entity.type
_entity.pdbx_description
1 polymer ?
#
loop_
_entity_poly.entity_id
_entity_poly.type
_entity_poly.pdbx_seq_one_letter_code
_entity_poly.pdbx_strand_id
1 'polypeptide(L)'
;MVSDSRPLVTGCLVKILVFLLGAILGTGLTVVAGVVLFIPGRTTVHSTPQSSAGPGVFVKKVDSLFGATSYEVWLGPDESRGHVVPIPRGWEDDPEAVFGGGGTRLRFDNGGEIFVPESAYAGGR
;
A
#
# COMPACT_ATOMS: atom_id res chain seq x y z
N MET A 1 4.14 -58.48 -37.16
CA MET A 1 4.89 -57.21 -37.11
C MET A 1 3.95 -56.14 -36.55
N VAL A 2 3.86 -56.03 -35.23
CA VAL A 2 3.30 -54.85 -34.54
C VAL A 2 4.20 -54.64 -33.34
N SER A 3 5.01 -53.60 -33.42
CA SER A 3 5.95 -53.19 -32.39
C SER A 3 5.16 -52.51 -31.27
N ASP A 4 4.89 -53.24 -30.20
CA ASP A 4 4.29 -52.66 -29.00
C ASP A 4 5.42 -52.01 -28.19
N SER A 5 5.43 -50.69 -28.15
CA SER A 5 6.51 -49.90 -27.57
C SER A 5 5.99 -48.71 -26.80
N ARG A 6 4.94 -48.84 -25.97
CA ARG A 6 4.42 -47.69 -25.20
C ARG A 6 3.80 -48.02 -23.82
N PRO A 7 4.59 -48.46 -22.81
CA PRO A 7 4.21 -48.18 -21.41
C PRO A 7 5.25 -47.38 -20.61
N LEU A 8 6.55 -47.44 -20.93
CA LEU A 8 7.59 -46.76 -20.14
C LEU A 8 7.60 -45.23 -20.33
N VAL A 9 7.34 -44.76 -21.55
CA VAL A 9 7.42 -43.32 -21.89
C VAL A 9 6.29 -42.53 -21.24
N THR A 10 5.09 -43.12 -21.13
CA THR A 10 3.91 -42.49 -20.53
C THR A 10 4.11 -42.25 -19.03
N GLY A 11 4.68 -43.21 -18.29
CA GLY A 11 4.98 -43.04 -16.87
C GLY A 11 6.07 -41.99 -16.61
N CYS A 12 7.07 -41.91 -17.48
CA CYS A 12 8.11 -40.88 -17.41
C CYS A 12 7.54 -39.47 -17.70
N LEU A 13 6.74 -39.35 -18.76
CA LEU A 13 6.14 -38.09 -19.19
C LEU A 13 5.13 -37.56 -18.16
N VAL A 14 4.33 -38.45 -17.56
CA VAL A 14 3.41 -38.07 -16.46
C VAL A 14 4.16 -37.52 -15.26
N LYS A 15 5.26 -38.15 -14.84
CA LYS A 15 6.08 -37.66 -13.72
C LYS A 15 6.67 -36.28 -14.00
N ILE A 16 7.20 -36.07 -15.22
CA ILE A 16 7.74 -34.77 -15.63
C ILE A 16 6.64 -33.72 -15.63
N LEU A 17 5.44 -34.03 -16.16
CA LEU A 17 4.34 -33.09 -16.21
C LEU A 17 3.86 -32.70 -14.80
N VAL A 18 3.73 -33.66 -13.88
CA VAL A 18 3.40 -33.40 -12.47
C VAL A 18 4.46 -32.53 -11.80
N PHE A 19 5.75 -32.80 -12.07
CA PHE A 19 6.85 -32.01 -11.53
C PHE A 19 6.81 -30.57 -12.04
N LEU A 20 6.62 -30.37 -13.35
CA LEU A 20 6.51 -29.04 -13.95
C LEU A 20 5.30 -28.29 -13.41
N LEU A 21 4.16 -28.97 -13.27
CA LEU A 21 2.95 -28.37 -12.71
C LEU A 21 3.16 -27.93 -11.25
N GLY A 22 3.80 -28.80 -10.45
CA GLY A 22 4.19 -28.49 -9.07
C GLY A 22 5.17 -27.32 -8.99
N ALA A 23 6.16 -27.25 -9.90
CA ALA A 23 7.12 -26.15 -9.96
C ALA A 23 6.44 -24.82 -10.30
N ILE A 24 5.51 -24.81 -11.27
CA ILE A 24 4.76 -23.61 -11.65
C ILE A 24 3.86 -23.15 -10.50
N LEU A 25 3.10 -24.07 -9.88
CA LEU A 25 2.25 -23.77 -8.73
C LEU A 25 3.06 -23.25 -7.53
N GLY A 26 4.17 -23.91 -7.19
CA GLY A 26 5.03 -23.52 -6.09
C GLY A 26 5.66 -22.14 -6.30
N THR A 27 6.13 -21.88 -7.53
CA THR A 27 6.68 -20.57 -7.90
C THR A 27 5.60 -19.49 -7.83
N GLY A 28 4.41 -19.77 -8.38
CA GLY A 28 3.27 -18.85 -8.31
C GLY A 28 2.89 -18.51 -6.87
N LEU A 29 2.79 -19.51 -6.00
CA LEU A 29 2.49 -19.31 -4.58
C LEU A 29 3.57 -18.48 -3.87
N THR A 30 4.84 -18.72 -4.19
CA THR A 30 5.97 -17.97 -3.61
C THR A 30 5.93 -16.50 -4.03
N VAL A 31 5.60 -16.21 -5.29
CA VAL A 31 5.42 -14.84 -5.77
C VAL A 31 4.25 -14.17 -5.05
N VAL A 32 3.09 -14.83 -4.95
CA VAL A 32 1.91 -14.30 -4.26
C VAL A 32 2.22 -14.04 -2.79
N ALA A 33 2.85 -14.99 -2.11
CA ALA A 33 3.28 -14.84 -0.72
C ALA A 33 4.26 -13.66 -0.57
N GLY A 34 5.23 -13.54 -1.47
CA GLY A 34 6.16 -12.40 -1.50
C GLY A 34 5.44 -11.07 -1.69
N VAL A 35 4.41 -10.98 -2.54
CA VAL A 35 3.65 -9.74 -2.70
C VAL A 35 2.85 -9.42 -1.44
N VAL A 36 2.08 -10.38 -0.92
CA VAL A 36 1.21 -10.17 0.25
C VAL A 36 2.02 -9.80 1.49
N LEU A 37 3.19 -10.41 1.68
CA LEU A 37 4.04 -10.14 2.84
C LEU A 37 4.68 -8.74 2.82
N PHE A 38 4.75 -8.09 1.65
CA PHE A 38 5.40 -6.80 1.48
C PHE A 38 4.42 -5.65 1.20
N ILE A 39 3.13 -5.92 1.01
CA ILE A 39 2.11 -4.86 0.93
C ILE A 39 1.79 -4.39 2.36
N PRO A 40 2.06 -3.11 2.69
CA PRO A 40 1.69 -2.58 4.00
C PRO A 40 0.17 -2.45 4.13
N GLY A 41 -0.34 -2.85 5.29
CA GLY A 41 -1.73 -2.61 5.67
C GLY A 41 -1.92 -1.12 5.96
N ARG A 42 -3.05 -0.56 5.50
CA ARG A 42 -3.40 0.84 5.78
C ARG A 42 -4.80 0.91 6.38
N THR A 43 -4.92 1.58 7.51
CA THR A 43 -6.18 1.78 8.20
C THR A 43 -6.36 3.26 8.51
N THR A 44 -7.46 3.86 8.09
CA THR A 44 -7.79 5.25 8.45
C THR A 44 -8.13 5.32 9.94
N VAL A 45 -7.44 6.20 10.66
CA VAL A 45 -7.63 6.42 12.11
C VAL A 45 -8.33 7.74 12.41
N HIS A 46 -8.07 8.78 11.61
CA HIS A 46 -8.77 10.07 11.69
C HIS A 46 -9.19 10.53 10.30
N SER A 47 -10.36 11.16 10.22
CA SER A 47 -10.92 11.66 8.97
C SER A 47 -11.60 13.01 9.17
N THR A 48 -11.15 14.01 8.44
CA THR A 48 -11.82 15.29 8.26
C THR A 48 -12.29 15.37 6.81
N PRO A 49 -13.61 15.42 6.57
CA PRO A 49 -14.13 15.48 5.21
C PRO A 49 -13.74 16.78 4.53
N GLN A 50 -13.72 16.74 3.19
CA GLN A 50 -13.48 17.93 2.38
C GLN A 50 -14.51 19.02 2.69
N SER A 51 -14.05 20.27 2.71
CA SER A 51 -14.92 21.44 2.91
C SER A 51 -14.61 22.53 1.88
N SER A 52 -15.37 23.62 1.89
CA SER A 52 -15.05 24.80 1.08
C SER A 52 -13.72 25.46 1.46
N ALA A 53 -13.18 25.16 2.65
CA ALA A 53 -11.92 25.72 3.12
C ALA A 53 -10.69 24.97 2.62
N GLY A 54 -10.80 23.70 2.21
CA GLY A 54 -9.64 22.89 1.84
C GLY A 54 -9.96 21.42 1.53
N PRO A 55 -8.93 20.61 1.18
CA PRO A 55 -9.09 19.19 0.89
C PRO A 55 -9.57 18.41 2.13
N GLY A 56 -10.06 17.20 1.92
CA GLY A 56 -10.23 16.24 3.01
C GLY A 56 -8.85 15.82 3.55
N VAL A 57 -8.81 15.55 4.85
CA VAL A 57 -7.60 15.15 5.59
C VAL A 57 -7.86 13.80 6.20
N PHE A 58 -7.09 12.79 5.81
CA PHE A 58 -7.26 11.42 6.30
C PHE A 58 -5.95 10.92 6.87
N VAL A 59 -5.90 10.72 8.18
CA VAL A 59 -4.75 10.12 8.84
C VAL A 59 -4.89 8.62 8.74
N LYS A 60 -3.85 7.96 8.23
CA LYS A 60 -3.78 6.52 8.12
C LYS A 60 -2.62 5.96 8.91
N LYS A 61 -2.93 4.92 9.69
CA LYS A 61 -1.94 4.03 10.27
C LYS A 61 -1.47 3.06 9.19
N VAL A 62 -0.17 2.96 9.04
CA VAL A 62 0.51 2.05 8.10
C VAL A 62 1.24 1.00 8.92
N ASP A 63 0.73 -0.23 8.85
CA ASP A 63 1.32 -1.39 9.52
C ASP A 63 2.04 -2.25 8.47
N SER A 64 3.28 -2.63 8.77
CA SER A 64 4.07 -3.52 7.92
C SER A 64 4.48 -4.75 8.72
N LEU A 65 4.48 -5.93 8.08
CA LEU A 65 4.73 -7.20 8.78
C LEU A 65 6.15 -7.32 9.36
N PHE A 66 7.13 -6.60 8.78
CA PHE A 66 8.53 -6.65 9.20
C PHE A 66 9.08 -5.28 9.62
N GLY A 67 8.25 -4.25 9.68
CA GLY A 67 8.66 -2.88 10.00
C GLY A 67 7.87 -2.28 11.15
N ALA A 68 8.31 -1.10 11.58
CA ALA A 68 7.59 -0.33 12.59
C ALA A 68 6.28 0.24 12.00
N THR A 69 5.26 0.37 12.84
CA THR A 69 4.08 1.19 12.54
C THR A 69 4.52 2.62 12.21
N SER A 70 3.94 3.18 11.15
CA SER A 70 4.09 4.59 10.78
C SER A 70 2.74 5.20 10.47
N TYR A 71 2.68 6.52 10.36
CA TYR A 71 1.47 7.24 10.04
C TYR A 71 1.66 8.13 8.82
N GLU A 72 0.59 8.32 8.06
CA GLU A 72 0.54 9.12 6.85
C GLU A 72 -0.70 10.02 6.88
N VAL A 73 -0.55 11.28 6.47
CA VAL A 73 -1.67 12.19 6.20
C VAL A 73 -1.96 12.20 4.72
N TRP A 74 -3.19 11.91 4.36
CA TRP A 74 -3.68 11.93 2.98
C TRP A 74 -4.53 13.20 2.78
N LEU A 75 -4.12 14.03 1.83
CA LEU A 75 -4.80 15.28 1.47
C LEU A 75 -5.47 15.12 0.11
N GLY A 76 -6.80 15.06 0.06
CA GLY A 76 -7.51 14.78 -1.17
C GLY A 76 -9.03 14.81 -1.07
N PRO A 77 -9.75 14.44 -2.14
CA PRO A 77 -11.22 14.45 -2.16
C PRO A 77 -11.84 13.38 -1.25
N ASP A 78 -11.17 12.25 -1.06
CA ASP A 78 -11.68 11.09 -0.33
C ASP A 78 -10.56 10.27 0.31
N GLU A 79 -10.91 9.32 1.18
CA GLU A 79 -9.92 8.49 1.86
C GLU A 79 -9.10 7.60 0.93
N SER A 80 -9.55 7.33 -0.30
CA SER A 80 -8.87 6.45 -1.25
C SER A 80 -7.87 7.18 -2.15
N ARG A 81 -7.96 8.51 -2.23
CA ARG A 81 -7.17 9.33 -3.16
C ARG A 81 -6.70 10.62 -2.51
N GLY A 82 -5.40 10.91 -2.64
CA GLY A 82 -4.84 12.17 -2.18
C GLY A 82 -3.32 12.22 -2.27
N HIS A 83 -2.78 13.40 -2.00
CA HIS A 83 -1.36 13.58 -1.76
C HIS A 83 -0.99 13.00 -0.39
N VAL A 84 0.05 12.17 -0.36
CA VAL A 84 0.48 11.46 0.85
C VAL A 84 1.65 12.17 1.50
N VAL A 85 1.49 12.51 2.77
CA VAL A 85 2.52 13.15 3.60
C VAL A 85 2.87 12.21 4.74
N PRO A 86 4.08 11.62 4.76
CA PRO A 86 4.50 10.77 5.86
C PRO A 86 4.72 11.59 7.13
N ILE A 87 4.22 11.10 8.26
CA ILE A 87 4.46 11.69 9.58
C ILE A 87 5.82 11.19 10.10
N PRO A 88 6.77 12.08 10.45
CA PRO A 88 8.06 11.68 11.00
C PRO A 88 7.91 10.80 12.25
N ARG A 89 8.82 9.84 12.43
CA ARG A 89 8.81 8.99 13.63
C ARG A 89 8.97 9.83 14.90
N GLY A 90 8.16 9.52 15.91
CA GLY A 90 8.15 10.24 17.19
C GLY A 90 7.32 11.52 17.18
N TRP A 91 6.60 11.80 16.10
CA TRP A 91 5.57 12.83 16.08
C TRP A 91 4.21 12.19 16.35
N GLU A 92 3.30 12.99 16.91
CA GLU A 92 1.91 12.59 17.12
C GLU A 92 1.20 12.29 15.79
N ASP A 93 0.18 11.45 15.84
CA ASP A 93 -0.53 10.97 14.65
C ASP A 93 -1.75 11.80 14.26
N ASP A 94 -2.21 12.73 15.10
CA ASP A 94 -3.39 13.57 14.85
C ASP A 94 -3.02 15.06 14.65
N PRO A 95 -2.51 15.46 13.48
CA PRO A 95 -2.17 16.85 13.23
C PRO A 95 -3.42 17.72 13.02
N GLU A 96 -3.39 18.93 13.56
CA GLU A 96 -4.35 19.99 13.22
C GLU A 96 -4.05 20.53 11.81
N ALA A 97 -5.04 20.42 10.91
CA ALA A 97 -4.93 20.96 9.56
C ALA A 97 -5.44 22.41 9.49
N VAL A 98 -4.55 23.33 9.17
CA VAL A 98 -4.85 24.75 8.97
C VAL A 98 -4.75 25.10 7.49
N PHE A 99 -5.88 25.40 6.88
CA PHE A 99 -5.97 25.77 5.46
C PHE A 99 -5.74 27.27 5.26
N GLY A 100 -4.93 27.63 4.26
CA GLY A 100 -4.75 29.02 3.86
C GLY A 100 -3.34 29.34 3.37
N GLY A 101 -3.17 30.53 2.78
CA GLY A 101 -1.86 30.98 2.29
C GLY A 101 -1.30 30.14 1.13
N GLY A 102 -2.18 29.56 0.30
CA GLY A 102 -1.79 28.74 -0.86
C GLY A 102 -1.40 27.30 -0.52
N GLY A 103 -1.83 26.78 0.63
CA GLY A 103 -1.57 25.40 1.04
C GLY A 103 -2.28 24.98 2.32
N THR A 104 -1.85 23.84 2.85
CA THR A 104 -2.30 23.26 4.12
C THR A 104 -1.11 23.14 5.06
N ARG A 105 -1.23 23.68 6.27
CA ARG A 105 -0.26 23.43 7.36
C ARG A 105 -0.78 22.31 8.23
N LEU A 106 0.05 21.30 8.45
CA LEU A 106 -0.20 20.22 9.40
C LEU A 106 0.60 20.55 10.65
N ARG A 107 -0.09 20.86 11.74
CA ARG A 107 0.51 21.21 13.04
C ARG A 107 0.37 20.05 13.99
N PHE A 108 1.47 19.72 14.66
CA PHE A 108 1.56 18.62 15.59
C PHE A 108 1.75 19.15 17.01
N ASP A 109 1.16 18.49 18.00
CA ASP A 109 1.21 18.93 19.40
C ASP A 109 2.62 19.00 19.97
N ASN A 110 3.56 18.23 19.40
CA ASN A 110 4.97 18.30 19.75
C ASN A 110 5.71 19.55 19.20
N GLY A 111 4.98 20.48 18.57
CA GLY A 111 5.49 21.71 17.98
C GLY A 111 6.02 21.57 16.55
N GLY A 112 5.92 20.37 15.96
CA GLY A 112 6.25 20.14 14.56
C GLY A 112 5.24 20.79 13.62
N GLU A 113 5.69 21.31 12.47
CA GLU A 113 4.81 21.80 11.41
C GLU A 113 5.30 21.31 10.05
N ILE A 114 4.37 20.83 9.22
CA ILE A 114 4.62 20.49 7.82
C ILE A 114 3.72 21.38 6.95
N PHE A 115 4.33 22.16 6.06
CA PHE A 115 3.59 22.92 5.05
C PHE A 115 3.49 22.14 3.75
N VAL A 116 2.27 21.94 3.28
CA VAL A 116 1.95 21.28 2.01
C VAL A 116 1.36 22.32 1.05
N PRO A 117 2.04 22.65 -0.06
CA PRO A 117 1.51 23.62 -1.01
C PRO A 117 0.27 23.06 -1.73
N GLU A 118 -0.66 23.93 -2.09
CA GLU A 118 -1.92 23.54 -2.76
C GLU A 118 -1.68 22.79 -4.06
N SER A 119 -0.64 23.15 -4.80
CA SER A 119 -0.23 22.46 -6.03
C SER A 119 0.07 20.97 -5.83
N ALA A 120 0.42 20.53 -4.62
CA ALA A 120 0.74 19.13 -4.33
C ALA A 120 -0.50 18.22 -4.28
N TYR A 121 -1.67 18.75 -3.86
CA TYR A 121 -2.91 17.98 -3.72
C TYR A 121 -4.02 18.41 -4.68
N ALA A 122 -3.97 19.62 -5.24
CA ALA A 122 -4.91 20.07 -6.26
C ALA A 122 -4.70 19.36 -7.62
N GLY A 123 -3.50 18.85 -7.87
CA GLY A 123 -3.10 18.20 -9.13
C GLY A 123 -3.34 16.70 -9.22
N GLY A 124 -3.89 16.06 -8.18
CA GLY A 124 -4.19 14.62 -8.16
C GLY A 124 -5.32 14.24 -9.12
N ARG A 125 -5.04 14.21 -10.42
CA ARG A 125 -5.88 13.64 -11.48
C ARG A 125 -5.57 12.17 -11.68
#